data_AF-A0A235J904-F1
#
_entry.id   AF-A0A235J904-F1
#
_cell.length_a   1.000
_cell.length_b   1.000
_cell.length_c   1.000
_cell.angle_alpha   90.00
_cell.angle_beta   90.00
_cell.angle_gamma   90.00
#
_symmetry.space_group_name_H-M   'P 1'
#
loop_
_entity.id
_entity.type
_entity.pdbx_description
1 polymer ?
#
loop_
_entity_poly.entity_id
_entity_poly.type
_entity_poly.pdbx_seq_one_letter_code
_entity_poly.pdbx_strand_id
1 'polypeptide(L)'
;MIRLRYICLTFATAAIITLSSCSSTPTAENPSAPVAITPTTEAVSSNGHSGHASKEKININTAILSELDKLEAKLGVPALSNKIQANRPYGNPEDLVTKKVITQEQFDQIKDQVGVQEVVLTGEAKDVDYMSKLGLMKGHLLVAKELLDQNQPKQAEPHIGHPVEEIYVDVEDQLNERKVKEFKTTLVSLQDLVKSSPKDSKVKTNFASSMQSVDSAIAALPEAQRSKPGFVLQVINELLDSANSEYGAAIANGKITAPIEYQDSRGFVFYANDLYKGISSQVAQADPEAHKAIDASFAELIKVWPSAIPPAKAVKIPNDVTKLVKTIEENSQKVVDKSNTKA
;
A
#
# COMPACT_ATOMS: atom_id res chain seq x y z
N MET A 1 -39.08 33.44 13.07
CA MET A 1 -38.20 34.10 14.07
C MET A 1 -38.41 33.42 15.42
N ILE A 2 -37.59 32.43 15.78
CA ILE A 2 -37.50 31.91 17.16
C ILE A 2 -36.01 31.68 17.44
N ARG A 3 -35.58 32.28 18.55
CA ARG A 3 -34.21 32.42 19.04
C ARG A 3 -33.82 31.23 19.93
N LEU A 4 -32.55 30.80 19.76
CA LEU A 4 -31.53 30.57 20.80
C LEU A 4 -31.94 29.86 22.11
N ARG A 5 -31.29 28.72 22.43
CA ARG A 5 -30.22 28.67 23.46
C ARG A 5 -29.63 27.28 23.66
N TYR A 6 -28.31 27.30 23.82
CA TYR A 6 -27.37 26.25 24.20
C TYR A 6 -27.68 25.61 25.56
N ILE A 7 -27.41 24.31 25.69
CA ILE A 7 -27.09 23.67 26.97
C ILE A 7 -25.79 22.87 26.78
N CYS A 8 -24.76 23.33 27.48
CA CYS A 8 -23.50 22.65 27.73
C CYS A 8 -23.71 21.56 28.79
N LEU A 9 -23.05 20.40 28.63
CA LEU A 9 -22.69 19.57 29.78
C LEU A 9 -21.30 18.98 29.57
N THR A 10 -20.36 19.57 30.28
CA THR A 10 -19.00 19.12 30.55
C THR A 10 -19.02 18.14 31.73
N PHE A 11 -18.35 17.00 31.61
CA PHE A 11 -17.89 16.25 32.78
C PHE A 11 -16.36 16.16 32.73
N ALA A 12 -15.74 16.80 33.72
CA ALA A 12 -14.34 16.71 34.05
C ALA A 12 -14.18 15.72 35.21
N THR A 13 -13.23 14.79 35.08
CA THR A 13 -12.66 14.09 36.24
C THR A 13 -11.17 13.92 36.01
N ALA A 14 -10.41 14.68 36.79
CA ALA A 14 -8.99 14.52 37.01
C ALA A 14 -8.76 13.44 38.07
N ALA A 15 -7.72 12.62 37.89
CA ALA A 15 -7.12 11.83 38.96
C ALA A 15 -5.59 11.95 38.85
N ILE A 16 -4.98 12.12 40.02
CA ILE A 16 -3.68 12.69 40.29
C ILE A 16 -2.56 11.65 40.22
N ILE A 17 -1.40 12.12 39.76
CA ILE A 17 -0.09 11.44 39.66
C ILE A 17 0.50 11.17 41.06
N THR A 18 1.11 10.00 41.25
CA THR A 18 2.16 9.80 42.26
C THR A 18 3.40 9.20 41.60
N LEU A 19 4.49 9.96 41.64
CA LEU A 19 5.85 9.55 41.28
C LEU A 19 6.46 8.72 42.41
N SER A 20 7.25 7.69 42.07
CA SER A 20 8.28 7.14 42.95
C SER A 20 9.44 6.63 42.11
N SER A 21 10.53 7.40 42.14
CA SER A 21 11.84 7.01 41.65
C SER A 21 12.56 6.16 42.70
N CYS A 22 13.09 5.01 42.31
CA CYS A 22 14.25 4.42 42.97
C CYS A 22 15.20 3.85 41.91
N SER A 23 16.34 4.51 41.81
CA SER A 23 17.58 4.07 41.18
C SER A 23 18.19 2.89 41.91
N SER A 24 18.64 1.86 41.19
CA SER A 24 19.60 0.86 41.68
C SER A 24 20.29 0.18 40.51
N THR A 25 21.51 0.63 40.21
CA THR A 25 22.49 -0.11 39.43
C THR A 25 23.13 -1.17 40.34
N PRO A 26 23.28 -2.41 39.89
CA PRO A 26 24.54 -3.09 40.17
C PRO A 26 24.97 -3.98 39.00
N THR A 27 26.16 -3.73 38.44
CA THR A 27 26.92 -4.81 37.80
C THR A 27 28.39 -4.63 38.08
N ALA A 28 28.93 -5.59 38.84
CA ALA A 28 30.34 -5.76 39.15
C ALA A 28 31.08 -6.45 37.99
N GLU A 29 32.39 -6.24 37.97
CA GLU A 29 33.37 -6.68 36.97
C GLU A 29 33.72 -8.19 37.02
N ASN A 30 33.96 -8.76 35.81
CA ASN A 30 35.00 -9.74 35.39
C ASN A 30 35.08 -11.19 35.98
N PRO A 31 35.84 -12.14 35.36
CA PRO A 31 36.27 -12.32 33.95
C PRO A 31 36.18 -13.79 33.40
N SER A 32 36.26 -13.92 32.06
CA SER A 32 36.90 -14.95 31.21
C SER A 32 36.88 -16.46 31.55
N ALA A 33 36.40 -17.30 30.60
CA ALA A 33 37.19 -18.28 29.78
C ALA A 33 36.26 -19.11 28.85
N PRO A 34 36.74 -19.93 27.88
CA PRO A 34 36.50 -19.75 26.44
C PRO A 34 35.49 -20.74 25.81
N VAL A 35 34.76 -20.29 24.78
CA VAL A 35 33.91 -21.16 23.96
C VAL A 35 34.71 -21.65 22.75
N ALA A 36 34.82 -22.97 22.64
CA ALA A 36 35.38 -23.68 21.51
C ALA A 36 34.41 -23.71 20.32
N ILE A 37 34.99 -23.65 19.13
CA ILE A 37 34.36 -23.56 17.82
C ILE A 37 33.85 -24.93 17.38
N THR A 38 32.66 -25.00 16.78
CA THR A 38 32.32 -26.07 15.83
C THR A 38 31.37 -25.52 14.76
N PRO A 39 31.61 -25.75 13.46
CA PRO A 39 30.80 -25.20 12.39
C PRO A 39 29.57 -26.09 12.16
N THR A 40 28.37 -25.52 12.22
CA THR A 40 27.14 -26.25 11.83
C THR A 40 26.86 -25.96 10.36
N THR A 41 26.96 -27.03 9.57
CA THR A 41 26.53 -27.16 8.19
C THR A 41 25.05 -26.79 8.02
N GLU A 42 24.75 -26.02 6.99
CA GLU A 42 23.39 -25.70 6.55
C GLU A 42 22.61 -26.97 6.21
N ALA A 43 21.55 -27.22 6.96
CA ALA A 43 20.57 -28.24 6.64
C ALA A 43 19.56 -27.67 5.63
N VAL A 44 19.63 -28.21 4.41
CA VAL A 44 18.63 -28.07 3.35
C VAL A 44 17.28 -28.53 3.90
N SER A 45 16.33 -27.60 4.04
CA SER A 45 14.94 -27.95 4.36
C SER A 45 14.20 -28.30 3.07
N SER A 46 13.97 -29.59 2.88
CA SER A 46 13.04 -30.15 1.91
C SER A 46 11.60 -29.91 2.40
N ASN A 47 10.83 -29.12 1.66
CA ASN A 47 9.39 -28.97 1.89
C ASN A 47 8.68 -30.28 1.57
N GLY A 48 8.22 -30.98 2.62
CA GLY A 48 7.30 -32.11 2.51
C GLY A 48 5.89 -31.63 2.19
N HIS A 49 5.38 -31.98 1.01
CA HIS A 49 3.98 -31.86 0.66
C HIS A 49 3.14 -32.88 1.45
N SER A 50 2.22 -32.38 2.28
CA SER A 50 1.14 -33.16 2.88
C SER A 50 -0.17 -32.77 2.20
N GLY A 51 -0.92 -33.76 1.75
CA GLY A 51 -2.07 -33.60 0.85
C GLY A 51 -3.30 -32.94 1.48
N HIS A 52 -3.76 -31.87 0.85
CA HIS A 52 -5.08 -31.66 0.27
C HIS A 52 -5.04 -30.26 -0.34
N ALA A 53 -4.75 -30.16 -1.64
CA ALA A 53 -4.76 -28.87 -2.33
C ALA A 53 -6.22 -28.44 -2.56
N SER A 54 -6.86 -27.90 -1.52
CA SER A 54 -7.97 -26.99 -1.74
C SER A 54 -7.41 -25.84 -2.58
N LYS A 55 -7.93 -25.66 -3.79
CA LYS A 55 -7.57 -24.55 -4.66
C LYS A 55 -7.71 -23.26 -3.85
N GLU A 56 -6.62 -22.52 -3.71
CA GLU A 56 -6.60 -21.30 -2.91
C GLU A 56 -7.66 -20.33 -3.45
N LYS A 57 -8.53 -19.83 -2.56
CA LYS A 57 -9.64 -18.96 -2.93
C LYS A 57 -9.09 -17.56 -3.21
N ILE A 58 -9.65 -16.89 -4.22
CA ILE A 58 -9.37 -15.48 -4.51
C ILE A 58 -9.93 -14.65 -3.35
N ASN A 59 -9.05 -13.95 -2.64
CA ASN A 59 -9.47 -13.04 -1.58
C ASN A 59 -10.01 -11.74 -2.20
N ILE A 60 -11.32 -11.51 -2.11
CA ILE A 60 -11.97 -10.36 -2.75
C ILE A 60 -11.59 -9.00 -2.15
N ASN A 61 -10.98 -8.99 -0.95
CA ASN A 61 -10.48 -7.78 -0.30
C ASN A 61 -9.07 -7.38 -0.76
N THR A 62 -8.24 -8.33 -1.20
CA THR A 62 -6.81 -8.08 -1.44
C THR A 62 -6.34 -8.44 -2.85
N ALA A 63 -7.12 -9.21 -3.60
CA ALA A 63 -6.73 -9.68 -4.93
C ALA A 63 -6.52 -8.52 -5.93
N ILE A 64 -5.47 -8.61 -6.74
CA ILE A 64 -5.19 -7.63 -7.80
C ILE A 64 -6.12 -7.81 -9.00
N LEU A 65 -6.18 -6.81 -9.89
CA LEU A 65 -7.05 -6.82 -11.08
C LEU A 65 -6.98 -8.12 -11.90
N SER A 66 -5.79 -8.67 -12.20
CA SER A 66 -5.68 -9.91 -12.99
C SER A 66 -6.24 -11.16 -12.28
N GLU A 67 -6.25 -11.18 -10.96
CA GLU A 67 -6.87 -12.25 -10.19
C GLU A 67 -8.38 -12.12 -10.19
N LEU A 68 -8.89 -10.90 -10.02
CA LEU A 68 -10.31 -10.60 -10.11
C LEU A 68 -10.86 -10.81 -11.53
N ASP A 69 -10.04 -10.61 -12.56
CA ASP A 69 -10.40 -10.84 -13.96
C ASP A 69 -10.74 -12.30 -14.26
N LYS A 70 -10.23 -13.24 -13.45
CA LYS A 70 -10.63 -14.66 -13.53
C LYS A 70 -12.11 -14.83 -13.18
N LEU A 71 -12.63 -14.01 -12.27
CA LEU A 71 -14.06 -13.97 -11.91
C LEU A 71 -14.87 -13.28 -13.01
N GLU A 72 -14.38 -12.16 -13.53
CA GLU A 72 -14.99 -11.44 -14.66
C GLU A 72 -15.15 -12.36 -15.87
N ALA A 73 -14.08 -13.04 -16.29
CA ALA A 73 -14.09 -13.95 -17.42
C ALA A 73 -15.05 -15.13 -17.21
N LYS A 74 -15.13 -15.66 -15.99
CA LYS A 74 -16.04 -16.76 -15.67
C LYS A 74 -17.51 -16.35 -15.69
N LEU A 75 -17.82 -15.14 -15.20
CA LEU A 75 -19.20 -14.66 -15.08
C LEU A 75 -19.68 -13.88 -16.32
N GLY A 76 -18.77 -13.45 -17.19
CA GLY A 76 -19.08 -12.60 -18.33
C GLY A 76 -19.63 -11.23 -17.91
N VAL A 77 -19.25 -10.71 -16.72
CA VAL A 77 -19.72 -9.43 -16.19
C VAL A 77 -18.69 -8.35 -16.47
N PRO A 78 -18.94 -7.40 -17.40
CA PRO A 78 -17.96 -6.39 -17.74
C PRO A 78 -17.55 -5.53 -16.55
N ALA A 79 -16.24 -5.28 -16.42
CA ALA A 79 -15.62 -4.48 -15.37
C ALA A 79 -15.97 -4.96 -13.95
N LEU A 80 -16.16 -6.28 -13.77
CA LEU A 80 -16.45 -6.86 -12.47
C LEU A 80 -15.30 -6.61 -11.50
N SER A 81 -14.05 -6.70 -11.96
CA SER A 81 -12.87 -6.44 -11.12
C SER A 81 -12.91 -5.05 -10.49
N ASN A 82 -13.24 -4.02 -11.29
CA ASN A 82 -13.40 -2.65 -10.79
C ASN A 82 -14.57 -2.51 -9.81
N LYS A 83 -15.70 -3.19 -10.06
CA LYS A 83 -16.84 -3.18 -9.13
C LYS A 83 -16.49 -3.84 -7.80
N ILE A 84 -15.70 -4.92 -7.84
CA ILE A 84 -15.22 -5.60 -6.65
C ILE A 84 -14.34 -4.65 -5.83
N GLN A 85 -13.34 -4.03 -6.45
CA GLN A 85 -12.44 -3.07 -5.79
C GLN A 85 -13.21 -1.90 -5.17
N ALA A 86 -14.10 -1.26 -5.94
CA ALA A 86 -14.83 -0.07 -5.49
C ALA A 86 -15.81 -0.33 -4.32
N ASN A 87 -16.09 -1.59 -3.98
CA ASN A 87 -16.99 -1.96 -2.90
C ASN A 87 -16.28 -2.69 -1.75
N ARG A 88 -14.94 -2.69 -1.72
CA ARG A 88 -14.16 -3.16 -0.56
C ARG A 88 -14.43 -2.24 0.67
N PRO A 89 -14.26 -2.76 1.90
CA PRO A 89 -14.01 -4.16 2.26
C PRO A 89 -15.31 -4.99 2.35
N TYR A 90 -15.20 -6.30 2.12
CA TYR A 90 -16.24 -7.32 2.30
C TYR A 90 -16.01 -8.07 3.61
N GLY A 91 -17.05 -8.24 4.42
CA GLY A 91 -16.99 -9.03 5.65
C GLY A 91 -17.14 -10.53 5.40
N ASN A 92 -17.78 -10.92 4.29
CA ASN A 92 -17.94 -12.30 3.84
C ASN A 92 -18.16 -12.33 2.31
N PRO A 93 -18.00 -13.48 1.63
CA PRO A 93 -18.21 -13.57 0.18
C PRO A 93 -19.63 -13.20 -0.28
N GLU A 94 -20.66 -13.48 0.52
CA GLU A 94 -22.06 -13.16 0.21
C GLU A 94 -22.31 -11.64 0.12
N ASP A 95 -21.41 -10.83 0.69
CA ASP A 95 -21.47 -9.37 0.56
C ASP A 95 -21.34 -8.89 -0.90
N LEU A 96 -20.78 -9.71 -1.80
CA LEU A 96 -20.81 -9.44 -3.25
C LEU A 96 -22.25 -9.31 -3.78
N VAL A 97 -23.19 -10.07 -3.21
CA VAL A 97 -24.61 -9.99 -3.57
C VAL A 97 -25.29 -8.84 -2.84
N THR A 98 -25.06 -8.70 -1.53
CA THR A 98 -25.73 -7.67 -0.71
C THR A 98 -25.34 -6.24 -1.15
N LYS A 99 -24.09 -6.04 -1.56
CA LYS A 99 -23.58 -4.79 -2.16
C LYS A 99 -23.93 -4.64 -3.64
N LYS A 100 -24.67 -5.59 -4.23
CA LYS A 100 -25.11 -5.59 -5.63
C LYS A 100 -23.95 -5.54 -6.64
N VAL A 101 -22.82 -6.15 -6.28
CA VAL A 101 -21.67 -6.30 -7.18
C VAL A 101 -21.97 -7.36 -8.24
N ILE A 102 -22.64 -8.44 -7.84
CA ILE A 102 -23.16 -9.53 -8.69
C ILE A 102 -24.54 -10.00 -8.23
N THR A 103 -25.26 -10.76 -9.05
CA THR A 103 -26.53 -11.41 -8.66
C THR A 103 -26.30 -12.67 -7.83
N GLN A 104 -27.35 -13.18 -7.19
CA GLN A 104 -27.27 -14.46 -6.48
C GLN A 104 -26.89 -15.62 -7.42
N GLU A 105 -27.45 -15.68 -8.63
CA GLU A 105 -27.11 -16.74 -9.59
C GLU A 105 -25.64 -16.67 -10.04
N GLN A 106 -25.07 -15.47 -10.11
CA GLN A 106 -23.66 -15.27 -10.42
C GLN A 106 -22.77 -15.66 -9.23
N PHE A 107 -23.16 -15.28 -8.01
CA PHE A 107 -22.42 -15.68 -6.81
C PHE A 107 -22.37 -17.20 -6.65
N ASP A 108 -23.47 -17.90 -6.89
CA ASP A 108 -23.53 -19.37 -6.80
C ASP A 108 -22.52 -20.07 -7.72
N GLN A 109 -22.13 -19.44 -8.83
CA GLN A 109 -21.12 -19.96 -9.76
C GLN A 109 -19.68 -19.78 -9.26
N ILE A 110 -19.44 -18.83 -8.36
CA ILE A 110 -18.10 -18.47 -7.89
C ILE A 110 -17.85 -18.64 -6.39
N LYS A 111 -18.87 -18.93 -5.57
CA LYS A 111 -18.77 -19.02 -4.10
C LYS A 111 -17.64 -19.90 -3.57
N ASP A 112 -17.28 -20.96 -4.30
CA ASP A 112 -16.19 -21.87 -3.92
C ASP A 112 -14.81 -21.38 -4.36
N GLN A 113 -14.73 -20.34 -5.18
CA GLN A 113 -13.50 -19.71 -5.66
C GLN A 113 -13.17 -18.40 -4.92
N VAL A 114 -14.11 -17.83 -4.18
CA VAL A 114 -13.91 -16.56 -3.48
C VAL A 114 -13.90 -16.74 -1.97
N GLY A 115 -13.11 -15.92 -1.30
CA GLY A 115 -12.98 -15.87 0.15
C GLY A 115 -12.71 -14.44 0.64
N VAL A 116 -12.78 -14.25 1.95
CA VAL A 116 -12.36 -13.03 2.64
C VAL A 116 -11.31 -13.32 3.73
N GLN A 117 -10.89 -14.58 3.83
CA GLN A 117 -9.99 -15.03 4.88
C GLN A 117 -8.64 -14.35 4.69
N GLU A 118 -8.15 -13.75 5.76
CA GLU A 118 -6.78 -13.24 5.82
C GLU A 118 -5.81 -14.40 5.64
N VAL A 119 -4.94 -14.29 4.64
CA VAL A 119 -3.93 -15.30 4.35
C VAL A 119 -2.69 -14.90 5.14
N VAL A 120 -2.20 -15.80 5.99
CA VAL A 120 -0.92 -15.58 6.68
C VAL A 120 0.19 -15.63 5.62
N LEU A 121 0.68 -14.45 5.23
CA LEU A 121 1.74 -14.32 4.25
C LEU A 121 3.07 -14.82 4.85
N THR A 122 3.85 -15.51 4.02
CA THR A 122 5.20 -16.00 4.38
C THR A 122 6.17 -15.76 3.23
N GLY A 123 7.48 -15.74 3.52
CA GLY A 123 8.52 -15.59 2.50
C GLY A 123 8.40 -14.30 1.69
N GLU A 124 8.70 -14.37 0.39
CA GLU A 124 8.71 -13.20 -0.51
C GLU A 124 7.36 -12.49 -0.56
N ALA A 125 6.23 -13.21 -0.48
CA ALA A 125 4.89 -12.60 -0.50
C ALA A 125 4.65 -11.69 0.71
N LYS A 126 5.16 -12.06 1.90
CA LYS A 126 5.11 -11.21 3.09
C LYS A 126 5.94 -9.94 2.91
N ASP A 127 7.11 -10.07 2.29
CA ASP A 127 7.97 -8.92 2.02
C ASP A 127 7.42 -7.99 0.93
N VAL A 128 6.70 -8.54 -0.06
CA VAL A 128 5.98 -7.75 -1.07
C VAL A 128 4.91 -6.92 -0.39
N ASP A 129 4.02 -7.54 0.41
CA ASP A 129 2.98 -6.82 1.16
C ASP A 129 3.58 -5.72 2.05
N TYR A 130 4.61 -6.05 2.83
CA TYR A 130 5.35 -5.07 3.65
C TYR A 130 5.85 -3.88 2.81
N MET A 131 6.52 -4.15 1.68
CA MET A 131 7.08 -3.12 0.81
C MET A 131 5.99 -2.28 0.15
N SER A 132 4.88 -2.90 -0.27
CA SER A 132 3.75 -2.21 -0.88
C SER A 132 3.05 -1.28 0.10
N LYS A 133 2.79 -1.73 1.34
CA LYS A 133 2.23 -0.88 2.39
C LYS A 133 3.11 0.33 2.66
N LEU A 134 4.43 0.14 2.77
CA LEU A 134 5.38 1.25 2.91
C LEU A 134 5.45 2.13 1.64
N GLY A 135 5.27 1.54 0.46
CA GLY A 135 5.19 2.26 -0.81
C GLY A 135 3.94 3.14 -0.92
N LEU A 136 2.79 2.69 -0.40
CA LEU A 136 1.58 3.50 -0.29
C LEU A 136 1.82 4.69 0.65
N MET A 137 2.41 4.46 1.83
CA MET A 137 2.83 5.55 2.73
C MET A 137 3.74 6.55 2.01
N LYS A 138 4.70 6.05 1.22
CA LYS A 138 5.61 6.89 0.44
C LYS A 138 4.87 7.74 -0.59
N GLY A 139 3.94 7.13 -1.33
CA GLY A 139 3.12 7.81 -2.33
C GLY A 139 2.30 8.95 -1.73
N HIS A 140 1.62 8.71 -0.60
CA HIS A 140 0.88 9.75 0.11
C HIS A 140 1.79 10.92 0.53
N LEU A 141 2.93 10.62 1.16
CA LEU A 141 3.87 11.65 1.59
C LEU A 141 4.39 12.47 0.40
N LEU A 142 4.72 11.84 -0.73
CA LEU A 142 5.17 12.57 -1.93
C LEU A 142 4.14 13.61 -2.40
N VAL A 143 2.85 13.28 -2.35
CA VAL A 143 1.77 14.20 -2.74
C VAL A 143 1.51 15.25 -1.67
N ALA A 144 1.57 14.87 -0.39
CA ALA A 144 1.53 15.83 0.71
C ALA A 144 2.64 16.89 0.57
N LYS A 145 3.86 16.47 0.18
CA LYS A 145 4.98 17.37 -0.07
C LYS A 145 4.67 18.33 -1.22
N GLU A 146 4.20 17.81 -2.36
CA GLU A 146 3.84 18.64 -3.52
C GLU A 146 2.79 19.70 -3.14
N LEU A 147 1.78 19.31 -2.37
CA LEU A 147 0.72 20.21 -1.90
C LEU A 147 1.23 21.25 -0.90
N LEU A 148 2.13 20.88 0.03
CA LEU A 148 2.77 21.82 0.95
C LEU A 148 3.64 22.83 0.19
N ASP A 149 4.41 22.38 -0.80
CA ASP A 149 5.22 23.24 -1.67
C ASP A 149 4.34 24.22 -2.48
N GLN A 150 3.10 23.83 -2.78
CA GLN A 150 2.07 24.68 -3.41
C GLN A 150 1.24 25.51 -2.41
N ASN A 151 1.62 25.53 -1.12
CA ASN A 151 0.92 26.23 -0.04
C ASN A 151 -0.54 25.78 0.12
N GLN A 152 -0.79 24.47 0.02
CA GLN A 152 -2.09 23.81 0.15
C GLN A 152 -2.14 22.85 1.37
N PRO A 153 -1.88 23.34 2.61
CA PRO A 153 -1.75 22.48 3.78
C PRO A 153 -3.03 21.72 4.14
N LYS A 154 -4.22 22.29 3.85
CA LYS A 154 -5.50 21.61 4.08
C LYS A 154 -5.69 20.37 3.19
N GLN A 155 -5.10 20.37 1.99
CA GLN A 155 -5.13 19.22 1.11
C GLN A 155 -3.99 18.26 1.43
N ALA A 156 -2.84 18.76 1.89
CA ALA A 156 -1.71 17.91 2.28
C ALA A 156 -1.97 17.10 3.57
N GLU A 157 -2.72 17.64 4.53
CA GLU A 157 -2.97 17.02 5.82
C GLU A 157 -3.58 15.61 5.76
N PRO A 158 -4.66 15.33 4.99
CA PRO A 158 -5.20 13.98 4.90
C PRO A 158 -4.18 12.97 4.35
N HIS A 159 -3.33 13.37 3.40
CA HIS A 159 -2.25 12.53 2.88
C HIS A 159 -1.16 12.21 3.91
N ILE A 160 -1.04 12.99 4.98
CA ILE A 160 -0.16 12.64 6.11
C ILE A 160 -0.92 11.73 7.09
N GLY A 161 -2.24 11.89 7.20
CA GLY A 161 -3.14 11.10 8.02
C GLY A 161 -3.37 9.67 7.54
N HIS A 162 -3.62 9.44 6.24
CA HIS A 162 -3.90 8.10 5.69
C HIS A 162 -2.81 7.06 6.06
N PRO A 163 -1.50 7.36 5.94
CA PRO A 163 -0.45 6.46 6.47
C PRO A 163 -0.62 6.05 7.93
N VAL A 164 -1.10 6.94 8.79
CA VAL A 164 -1.29 6.69 10.23
C VAL A 164 -2.57 5.91 10.51
N GLU A 165 -3.66 6.34 9.89
CA GLU A 165 -5.03 5.92 10.19
C GLU A 165 -5.38 4.59 9.52
N GLU A 166 -4.81 4.33 8.35
CA GLU A 166 -5.24 3.21 7.49
C GLU A 166 -4.13 2.18 7.27
N ILE A 167 -2.86 2.60 7.21
CA ILE A 167 -1.77 1.72 6.77
C ILE A 167 -0.89 1.25 7.91
N TYR A 168 -0.62 2.10 8.92
CA TYR A 168 0.37 1.78 9.95
C TYR A 168 0.02 0.52 10.73
N VAL A 169 -1.27 0.33 11.05
CA VAL A 169 -1.74 -0.84 11.80
C VAL A 169 -1.48 -2.15 11.04
N ASP A 170 -1.63 -2.14 9.71
CA ASP A 170 -1.41 -3.33 8.86
C ASP A 170 0.07 -3.76 8.81
N VAL A 171 1.00 -2.83 9.04
CA VAL A 171 2.44 -3.08 8.91
C VAL A 171 3.15 -3.15 10.27
N GLU A 172 2.48 -2.84 11.38
CA GLU A 172 3.09 -2.70 12.70
C GLU A 172 3.78 -3.98 13.18
N ASP A 173 3.13 -5.14 13.05
CA ASP A 173 3.72 -6.42 13.41
C ASP A 173 4.97 -6.72 12.57
N GLN A 174 4.91 -6.42 11.27
CA GLN A 174 6.03 -6.63 10.35
C GLN A 174 7.22 -5.70 10.64
N LEU A 175 6.95 -4.46 11.07
CA LEU A 175 7.97 -3.52 11.56
C LEU A 175 8.66 -4.05 12.81
N ASN A 176 7.88 -4.57 13.77
CA ASN A 176 8.39 -5.14 15.02
C ASN A 176 9.27 -6.36 14.77
N GLU A 177 8.82 -7.29 13.93
CA GLU A 177 9.60 -8.47 13.51
C GLU A 177 10.96 -8.09 12.89
N ARG A 178 10.96 -7.04 12.07
CA ARG A 178 12.17 -6.51 11.39
C ARG A 178 12.99 -5.58 12.28
N LYS A 179 12.58 -5.37 13.53
CA LYS A 179 13.23 -4.48 14.51
C LYS A 179 13.36 -3.04 14.00
N VAL A 180 12.41 -2.60 13.18
CA VAL A 180 12.33 -1.21 12.73
C VAL A 180 11.86 -0.36 13.90
N LYS A 181 12.50 0.79 14.12
CA LYS A 181 12.07 1.74 15.13
C LYS A 181 10.67 2.27 14.77
N GLU A 182 9.78 2.35 15.75
CA GLU A 182 8.46 2.98 15.55
C GLU A 182 8.59 4.38 14.96
N PHE A 183 7.68 4.71 14.05
CA PHE A 183 7.61 6.04 13.46
C PHE A 183 6.19 6.59 13.35
N LYS A 184 5.20 5.93 13.98
CA LYS A 184 3.83 6.41 14.06
C LYS A 184 3.78 7.78 14.75
N THR A 185 4.55 7.93 15.84
CA THR A 185 4.62 9.20 16.58
C THR A 185 5.15 10.34 15.71
N THR A 186 6.12 10.05 14.83
CA THR A 186 6.69 11.02 13.89
C THR A 186 5.65 11.49 12.88
N LEU A 187 4.87 10.56 12.31
CA LEU A 187 3.80 10.88 11.36
C LEU A 187 2.66 11.68 12.01
N VAL A 188 2.19 11.25 13.18
CA VAL A 188 1.17 11.99 13.96
C VAL A 188 1.64 13.41 14.28
N SER A 189 2.89 13.57 14.72
CA SER A 189 3.46 14.88 15.03
C SER A 189 3.55 15.78 13.79
N LEU A 190 3.79 15.21 12.61
CA LEU A 190 3.77 15.95 11.35
C LEU A 190 2.34 16.37 10.98
N GLN A 191 1.37 15.45 11.05
CA GLN A 191 -0.03 15.72 10.76
C GLN A 191 -0.56 16.85 11.64
N ASP A 192 -0.37 16.74 12.96
CA ASP A 192 -0.80 17.75 13.93
C ASP A 192 -0.15 19.11 13.67
N LEU A 193 1.13 19.13 13.29
CA LEU A 193 1.84 20.37 12.98
C LEU A 193 1.31 21.01 11.69
N VAL A 194 1.08 20.25 10.63
CA VAL A 194 0.50 20.76 9.37
C VAL A 194 -0.93 21.26 9.59
N LYS A 195 -1.70 20.58 10.43
CA LYS A 195 -3.08 20.95 10.78
C LYS A 195 -3.16 22.23 11.58
N SER A 196 -2.31 22.37 12.61
CA SER A 196 -2.37 23.48 13.57
C SER A 196 -1.54 24.68 13.16
N SER A 197 -0.34 24.47 12.61
CA SER A 197 0.67 25.50 12.33
C SER A 197 1.43 25.23 11.02
N PRO A 198 0.76 25.20 9.86
CA PRO A 198 1.35 24.78 8.58
C PRO A 198 2.51 25.66 8.06
N LYS A 199 2.72 26.84 8.65
CA LYS A 199 3.82 27.76 8.30
C LYS A 199 4.99 27.68 9.27
N ASP A 200 4.91 26.84 10.30
CA ASP A 200 6.01 26.62 11.23
C ASP A 200 7.23 26.05 10.46
N SER A 201 8.42 26.56 10.76
CA SER A 201 9.66 26.12 10.10
C SER A 201 9.94 24.63 10.34
N LYS A 202 9.43 24.06 11.43
CA LYS A 202 9.53 22.64 11.77
C LYS A 202 8.75 21.72 10.82
N VAL A 203 7.78 22.22 10.05
CA VAL A 203 7.04 21.38 9.08
C VAL A 203 8.01 20.69 8.14
N LYS A 204 9.01 21.42 7.61
CA LYS A 204 10.01 20.86 6.70
C LYS A 204 10.85 19.77 7.37
N THR A 205 11.27 20.00 8.62
CA THR A 205 12.08 19.04 9.38
C THR A 205 11.27 17.79 9.73
N ASN A 206 10.06 17.93 10.27
CA ASN A 206 9.19 16.81 10.61
C ASN A 206 8.79 16.01 9.36
N PHE A 207 8.60 16.69 8.23
CA PHE A 207 8.33 16.06 6.95
C PHE A 207 9.53 15.20 6.50
N ALA A 208 10.74 15.77 6.52
CA ALA A 208 11.96 15.05 6.19
C ALA A 208 12.20 13.84 7.11
N SER A 209 11.97 14.00 8.42
CA SER A 209 12.06 12.89 9.39
C SER A 209 11.03 11.79 9.12
N SER A 210 9.78 12.15 8.79
CA SER A 210 8.75 11.17 8.45
C SER A 210 9.11 10.37 7.19
N MET A 211 9.59 11.06 6.15
CA MET A 211 10.08 10.42 4.93
C MET A 211 11.26 9.48 5.20
N GLN A 212 12.21 9.91 6.02
CA GLN A 212 13.38 9.10 6.39
C GLN A 212 12.99 7.88 7.21
N SER A 213 11.97 7.98 8.06
CA SER A 213 11.45 6.84 8.82
C SER A 213 10.87 5.77 7.89
N VAL A 214 10.07 6.17 6.89
CA VAL A 214 9.55 5.24 5.88
C VAL A 214 10.70 4.64 5.05
N ASP A 215 11.71 5.44 4.67
CA ASP A 215 12.89 4.92 3.95
C ASP A 215 13.68 3.90 4.78
N SER A 216 13.82 4.15 6.08
CA SER A 216 14.51 3.23 7.01
C SER A 216 13.73 1.93 7.17
N ALA A 217 12.40 2.00 7.22
CA ALA A 217 11.54 0.83 7.24
C ALA A 217 11.67 0.00 5.94
N ILE A 218 11.69 0.67 4.77
CA ILE A 218 11.95 0.01 3.48
C ILE A 218 13.34 -0.64 3.49
N ALA A 219 14.36 0.05 4.00
CA ALA A 219 15.73 -0.43 4.04
C ALA A 219 15.94 -1.64 4.97
N ALA A 220 14.96 -2.00 5.80
CA ALA A 220 14.98 -3.25 6.56
C ALA A 220 14.88 -4.48 5.65
N LEU A 221 14.35 -4.33 4.43
CA LEU A 221 14.47 -5.35 3.39
C LEU A 221 15.87 -5.30 2.72
N PRO A 222 16.50 -6.45 2.44
CA PRO A 222 17.79 -6.51 1.77
C PRO A 222 17.78 -5.77 0.42
N GLU A 223 18.86 -5.03 0.14
CA GLU A 223 19.00 -4.29 -1.13
C GLU A 223 18.92 -5.21 -2.36
N ALA A 224 19.51 -6.41 -2.27
CA ALA A 224 19.45 -7.41 -3.33
C ALA A 224 18.01 -7.83 -3.68
N GLN A 225 17.11 -7.84 -2.69
CA GLN A 225 15.70 -8.15 -2.90
C GLN A 225 14.95 -6.93 -3.45
N ARG A 226 15.17 -5.75 -2.87
CA ARG A 226 14.55 -4.48 -3.31
C ARG A 226 14.97 -4.03 -4.72
N SER A 227 16.02 -4.61 -5.29
CA SER A 227 16.50 -4.34 -6.66
C SER A 227 16.19 -5.47 -7.65
N LYS A 228 15.62 -6.59 -7.18
CA LYS A 228 15.24 -7.75 -8.00
C LYS A 228 13.99 -7.42 -8.81
N PRO A 229 14.02 -7.50 -10.16
CA PRO A 229 12.88 -7.11 -11.00
C PRO A 229 11.57 -7.82 -10.61
N GLY A 230 11.60 -9.14 -10.39
CA GLY A 230 10.40 -9.88 -10.03
C GLY A 230 9.76 -9.44 -8.70
N PHE A 231 10.56 -9.05 -7.71
CA PHE A 231 10.05 -8.54 -6.44
C PHE A 231 9.45 -7.14 -6.62
N VAL A 232 10.18 -6.23 -7.24
CA VAL A 232 9.76 -4.84 -7.45
C VAL A 232 8.52 -4.75 -8.34
N LEU A 233 8.41 -5.61 -9.35
CA LEU A 233 7.26 -5.69 -10.24
C LEU A 233 5.96 -6.13 -9.52
N GLN A 234 6.07 -7.04 -8.54
CA GLN A 234 4.92 -7.41 -7.68
C GLN A 234 4.46 -6.22 -6.82
N VAL A 235 5.41 -5.50 -6.20
CA VAL A 235 5.11 -4.27 -5.44
C VAL A 235 4.45 -3.20 -6.32
N ILE A 236 4.96 -2.99 -7.54
CA ILE A 236 4.37 -2.05 -8.50
C ILE A 236 2.92 -2.42 -8.81
N ASN A 237 2.60 -3.71 -8.97
CA ASN A 237 1.24 -4.15 -9.26
C ASN A 237 0.29 -3.78 -8.12
N GLU A 238 0.67 -3.98 -6.86
CA GLU A 238 -0.16 -3.63 -5.69
C GLU A 238 -0.36 -2.11 -5.53
N LEU A 239 0.68 -1.31 -5.80
CA LEU A 239 0.56 0.16 -5.80
C LEU A 239 -0.38 0.66 -6.91
N LEU A 240 -0.28 0.09 -8.11
CA LEU A 240 -1.13 0.48 -9.23
C LEU A 240 -2.57 -0.03 -9.11
N ASP A 241 -2.78 -1.18 -8.44
CA ASP A 241 -4.10 -1.68 -8.07
C ASP A 241 -4.83 -0.68 -7.18
N SER A 242 -4.14 -0.25 -6.11
CA SER A 242 -4.63 0.80 -5.19
C SER A 242 -4.88 2.11 -5.95
N ALA A 243 -3.91 2.53 -6.78
CA ALA A 243 -4.07 3.76 -7.56
C ALA A 243 -5.26 3.73 -8.52
N ASN A 244 -5.55 2.59 -9.14
CA ASN A 244 -6.71 2.40 -10.02
C ASN A 244 -8.02 2.55 -9.24
N SER A 245 -8.09 1.95 -8.04
CA SER A 245 -9.24 2.08 -7.14
C SER A 245 -9.48 3.55 -6.75
N GLU A 246 -8.44 4.24 -6.28
CA GLU A 246 -8.54 5.65 -5.87
C GLU A 246 -8.94 6.56 -7.03
N TYR A 247 -8.39 6.34 -8.23
CA TYR A 247 -8.78 7.12 -9.40
C TYR A 247 -10.25 6.89 -9.80
N GLY A 248 -10.72 5.65 -9.67
CA GLY A 248 -12.12 5.31 -9.88
C GLY A 248 -13.03 6.05 -8.89
N ALA A 249 -12.68 6.02 -7.60
CA ALA A 249 -13.41 6.73 -6.54
C ALA A 249 -13.38 8.25 -6.71
N ALA A 250 -12.30 8.80 -7.27
CA ALA A 250 -12.16 10.22 -7.54
C ALA A 250 -13.18 10.79 -8.54
N ILE A 251 -13.71 9.95 -9.44
CA ILE A 251 -14.42 10.40 -10.64
C ILE A 251 -15.90 10.01 -10.63
N ALA A 252 -16.77 11.01 -10.72
CA ALA A 252 -18.19 10.82 -11.01
C ALA A 252 -18.59 11.64 -12.25
N ASN A 253 -19.29 10.99 -13.20
CA ASN A 253 -19.78 11.61 -14.43
C ASN A 253 -18.67 12.34 -15.24
N GLY A 254 -17.46 11.76 -15.29
CA GLY A 254 -16.30 12.32 -16.00
C GLY A 254 -15.67 13.56 -15.35
N LYS A 255 -16.11 13.93 -14.14
CA LYS A 255 -15.55 15.02 -13.33
C LYS A 255 -14.84 14.47 -12.11
N ILE A 256 -13.80 15.15 -11.68
CA ILE A 256 -13.13 14.83 -10.41
C ILE A 256 -13.99 15.42 -9.28
N THR A 257 -14.64 14.53 -8.52
CA THR A 257 -15.54 14.89 -7.41
C THR A 257 -14.95 14.61 -6.04
N ALA A 258 -13.96 13.72 -5.95
CA ALA A 258 -13.15 13.52 -4.75
C ALA A 258 -11.68 13.82 -5.07
N PRO A 259 -11.23 15.07 -4.87
CA PRO A 259 -9.85 15.48 -5.12
C PRO A 259 -8.79 14.71 -4.31
N ILE A 260 -9.15 14.24 -3.11
CA ILE A 260 -8.26 13.50 -2.22
C ILE A 260 -7.90 12.15 -2.85
N GLU A 261 -8.86 11.37 -3.33
CA GLU A 261 -8.57 10.09 -4.00
C GLU A 261 -7.77 10.27 -5.31
N TYR A 262 -8.02 11.36 -6.06
CA TYR A 262 -7.21 11.69 -7.22
C TYR A 262 -5.74 11.95 -6.82
N GLN A 263 -5.53 12.60 -5.68
CA GLN A 263 -4.21 12.90 -5.13
C GLN A 263 -3.53 11.63 -4.61
N ASP A 264 -4.23 10.73 -3.94
CA ASP A 264 -3.68 9.45 -3.50
C ASP A 264 -3.22 8.60 -4.69
N SER A 265 -4.10 8.45 -5.67
CA SER A 265 -3.80 7.77 -6.93
C SER A 265 -2.54 8.33 -7.61
N ARG A 266 -2.39 9.66 -7.65
CA ARG A 266 -1.19 10.31 -8.20
C ARG A 266 0.07 9.85 -7.47
N GLY A 267 0.05 9.87 -6.14
CA GLY A 267 1.22 9.52 -5.33
C GLY A 267 1.68 8.10 -5.58
N PHE A 268 0.73 7.17 -5.64
CA PHE A 268 1.00 5.76 -5.89
C PHE A 268 1.56 5.52 -7.29
N VAL A 269 0.97 6.14 -8.33
CA VAL A 269 1.46 6.02 -9.72
C VAL A 269 2.87 6.57 -9.87
N PHE A 270 3.15 7.74 -9.28
CA PHE A 270 4.46 8.36 -9.41
C PHE A 270 5.54 7.56 -8.67
N TYR A 271 5.22 7.04 -7.49
CA TYR A 271 6.16 6.18 -6.76
C TYR A 271 6.40 4.85 -7.48
N ALA A 272 5.34 4.21 -8.00
CA ALA A 272 5.47 2.99 -8.80
C ALA A 272 6.32 3.21 -10.07
N ASN A 273 6.17 4.35 -10.74
CA ASN A 273 7.01 4.72 -11.88
C ASN A 273 8.48 4.90 -11.48
N ASP A 274 8.76 5.51 -10.33
CA ASP A 274 10.13 5.66 -9.83
C ASP A 274 10.76 4.32 -9.44
N LEU A 275 9.99 3.40 -8.84
CA LEU A 275 10.43 2.03 -8.62
C LEU A 275 10.77 1.32 -9.94
N TYR A 276 9.92 1.46 -10.97
CA TYR A 276 10.15 0.86 -12.27
C TYR A 276 11.44 1.38 -12.93
N LYS A 277 11.70 2.70 -12.86
CA LYS A 277 12.96 3.27 -13.38
C LYS A 277 14.20 2.64 -12.73
N GLY A 278 14.12 2.25 -11.47
CA GLY A 278 15.21 1.57 -10.75
C GLY A 278 15.55 0.18 -11.30
N ILE A 279 14.59 -0.49 -11.95
CA ILE A 279 14.78 -1.85 -12.50
C ILE A 279 14.66 -1.92 -14.02
N SER A 280 14.35 -0.81 -14.70
CA SER A 280 13.94 -0.80 -16.10
C SER A 280 14.99 -1.39 -17.05
N SER A 281 16.28 -1.16 -16.79
CA SER A 281 17.38 -1.75 -17.56
C SER A 281 17.45 -3.27 -17.45
N GLN A 282 17.21 -3.81 -16.25
CA GLN A 282 17.19 -5.25 -15.99
C GLN A 282 15.96 -5.90 -16.66
N VAL A 283 14.80 -5.24 -16.59
CA VAL A 283 13.59 -5.70 -17.30
C VAL A 283 13.80 -5.67 -18.80
N ALA A 284 14.40 -4.61 -19.36
CA ALA A 284 14.72 -4.51 -20.78
C ALA A 284 15.65 -5.63 -21.25
N GLN A 285 16.60 -6.06 -20.42
CA GLN A 285 17.49 -7.17 -20.73
C GLN A 285 16.77 -8.53 -20.66
N ALA A 286 15.87 -8.70 -19.69
CA ALA A 286 15.16 -9.96 -19.46
C ALA A 286 14.01 -10.19 -20.46
N ASP A 287 13.28 -9.13 -20.81
CA ASP A 287 12.10 -9.14 -21.67
C ASP A 287 11.89 -7.76 -22.33
N PRO A 288 12.51 -7.51 -23.51
CA PRO A 288 12.44 -6.23 -24.20
C PRO A 288 11.01 -5.81 -24.57
N GLU A 289 10.15 -6.76 -24.96
CA GLU A 289 8.76 -6.50 -25.32
C GLU A 289 7.94 -6.09 -24.10
N ALA A 290 8.08 -6.80 -22.98
CA ALA A 290 7.42 -6.44 -21.73
C ALA A 290 7.90 -5.06 -21.24
N HIS A 291 9.22 -4.81 -21.27
CA HIS A 291 9.78 -3.50 -20.91
C HIS A 291 9.15 -2.37 -21.71
N LYS A 292 9.09 -2.52 -23.04
CA LYS A 292 8.50 -1.52 -23.93
C LYS A 292 7.03 -1.24 -23.61
N ALA A 293 6.25 -2.29 -23.33
CA ALA A 293 4.85 -2.15 -22.99
C ALA A 293 4.64 -1.46 -21.63
N ILE A 294 5.42 -1.83 -20.61
CA ILE A 294 5.36 -1.23 -19.27
C ILE A 294 5.79 0.24 -19.33
N ASP A 295 6.92 0.54 -19.99
CA ASP A 295 7.45 1.91 -20.10
C ASP A 295 6.48 2.85 -20.82
N ALA A 296 5.92 2.40 -21.96
CA ALA A 296 4.91 3.16 -22.69
C ALA A 296 3.64 3.41 -21.86
N SER A 297 3.22 2.41 -21.06
CA SER A 297 2.03 2.53 -20.22
C SER A 297 2.25 3.50 -19.05
N PHE A 298 3.43 3.46 -18.40
CA PHE A 298 3.80 4.45 -17.40
C PHE A 298 3.88 5.86 -17.97
N ALA A 299 4.46 6.02 -19.17
CA ALA A 299 4.55 7.30 -19.85
C ALA A 299 3.16 7.90 -20.16
N GLU A 300 2.14 7.07 -20.38
CA GLU A 300 0.75 7.51 -20.51
C GLU A 300 0.07 7.75 -19.16
N LEU A 301 0.30 6.90 -18.15
CA LEU A 301 -0.26 7.05 -16.80
C LEU A 301 0.14 8.38 -16.17
N ILE A 302 1.43 8.74 -16.18
CA ILE A 302 1.87 10.00 -15.56
C ILE A 302 1.20 11.25 -16.16
N LYS A 303 0.73 11.19 -17.41
CA LYS A 303 0.00 12.30 -18.06
C LYS A 303 -1.44 12.44 -17.57
N VAL A 304 -2.01 11.39 -16.97
CA VAL A 304 -3.37 11.39 -16.43
C VAL A 304 -3.47 12.32 -15.20
N TRP A 305 -2.38 12.44 -14.44
CA TRP A 305 -2.25 13.37 -13.33
C TRP A 305 -1.27 14.50 -13.69
N PRO A 306 -1.71 15.60 -14.32
CA PRO A 306 -0.81 16.70 -14.69
C PRO A 306 -0.30 17.49 -13.48
N SER A 307 -1.05 17.53 -12.38
CA SER A 307 -0.71 18.22 -11.12
C SER A 307 -1.40 17.58 -9.93
N ALA A 308 -0.90 17.83 -8.70
CA ALA A 308 -1.58 17.43 -7.46
C ALA A 308 -2.95 18.13 -7.28
N ILE A 309 -3.08 19.38 -7.74
CA ILE A 309 -4.39 20.01 -7.84
C ILE A 309 -5.10 19.45 -9.08
N PRO A 310 -6.26 18.78 -8.94
CA PRO A 310 -6.92 18.16 -10.07
C PRO A 310 -7.49 19.20 -11.04
N PRO A 311 -7.49 18.91 -12.35
CA PRO A 311 -8.33 19.64 -13.30
C PRO A 311 -9.82 19.38 -13.03
N ALA A 312 -10.70 20.26 -13.51
CA ALA A 312 -12.15 20.09 -13.32
C ALA A 312 -12.72 18.84 -14.07
N LYS A 313 -12.08 18.45 -15.18
CA LYS A 313 -12.40 17.25 -15.95
C LYS A 313 -11.23 16.29 -15.90
N ALA A 314 -11.52 15.01 -15.75
CA ALA A 314 -10.50 13.97 -15.80
C ALA A 314 -9.83 13.93 -17.18
N VAL A 315 -8.51 13.73 -17.20
CA VAL A 315 -7.73 13.64 -18.45
C VAL A 315 -8.04 12.34 -19.20
N LYS A 316 -8.20 11.23 -18.48
CA LYS A 316 -8.71 9.96 -18.99
C LYS A 316 -9.88 9.51 -18.12
N ILE A 317 -10.76 8.68 -18.68
CA ILE A 317 -11.82 8.03 -17.89
C ILE A 317 -11.25 6.85 -17.10
N PRO A 318 -11.87 6.42 -15.99
CA PRO A 318 -11.37 5.30 -15.18
C PRO A 318 -11.05 4.04 -15.98
N ASN A 319 -11.93 3.64 -16.91
CA ASN A 319 -11.70 2.46 -17.74
C ASN A 319 -10.42 2.52 -18.59
N ASP A 320 -10.00 3.71 -19.03
CA ASP A 320 -8.76 3.84 -19.80
C ASP A 320 -7.53 3.81 -18.91
N VAL A 321 -7.63 4.27 -17.66
CA VAL A 321 -6.60 4.08 -16.63
C VAL A 321 -6.48 2.60 -16.27
N THR A 322 -7.59 1.90 -16.06
CA THR A 322 -7.59 0.46 -15.79
C THR A 322 -6.88 -0.32 -16.90
N LYS A 323 -7.10 0.01 -18.18
CA LYS A 323 -6.39 -0.65 -19.29
C LYS A 323 -4.87 -0.46 -19.22
N LEU A 324 -4.40 0.73 -18.85
CA LEU A 324 -2.96 0.99 -18.69
C LEU A 324 -2.37 0.21 -17.52
N VAL A 325 -3.07 0.19 -16.38
CA VAL A 325 -2.66 -0.60 -15.20
C VAL A 325 -2.60 -2.09 -15.54
N LYS A 326 -3.65 -2.65 -16.17
CA LYS A 326 -3.66 -4.05 -16.62
C LYS A 326 -2.55 -4.35 -17.62
N THR A 327 -2.25 -3.44 -18.53
CA THR A 327 -1.13 -3.62 -19.48
C THR A 327 0.20 -3.73 -18.73
N ILE A 328 0.42 -2.94 -17.68
CA ILE A 328 1.62 -3.05 -16.85
C ILE A 328 1.63 -4.39 -16.12
N GLU A 329 0.52 -4.75 -15.46
CA GLU A 329 0.39 -5.98 -14.67
C GLU A 329 0.59 -7.25 -15.51
N GLU A 330 -0.03 -7.34 -16.68
CA GLU A 330 0.11 -8.49 -17.59
C GLU A 330 1.56 -8.67 -18.07
N ASN A 331 2.27 -7.58 -18.35
CA ASN A 331 3.66 -7.63 -18.79
C ASN A 331 4.64 -7.83 -17.62
N SER A 332 4.31 -7.28 -16.46
CA SER A 332 4.96 -7.55 -15.18
C SER A 332 4.92 -9.04 -14.86
N GLN A 333 3.75 -9.69 -14.97
CA GLN A 333 3.58 -11.11 -14.71
C GLN A 333 4.42 -11.98 -15.65
N LYS A 334 4.51 -11.64 -16.95
CA LYS A 334 5.40 -12.35 -17.89
C LYS A 334 6.86 -12.34 -17.45
N VAL A 335 7.34 -11.22 -16.91
CA VAL A 335 8.71 -11.08 -16.41
C VAL A 335 8.91 -11.89 -15.13
N VAL A 336 7.93 -11.86 -14.22
CA VAL A 336 7.94 -12.65 -12.98
C VAL A 336 7.97 -14.16 -13.30
N ASP A 337 7.09 -14.63 -14.17
CA ASP A 337 6.99 -16.03 -14.57
C ASP A 337 8.28 -16.54 -15.23
N LYS A 338 8.86 -15.74 -16.15
CA LYS A 338 10.15 -16.06 -16.79
C LYS A 338 11.28 -16.15 -15.77
N SER A 339 11.27 -15.30 -14.74
CA SER A 339 12.29 -15.31 -13.69
C SER A 339 12.20 -16.58 -12.84
N ASN A 340 10.99 -17.02 -12.54
CA ASN A 340 10.73 -18.25 -11.78
C ASN A 340 11.08 -19.53 -12.55
N THR A 341 10.98 -19.52 -13.89
CA THR A 341 11.37 -20.68 -14.72
C THR A 341 12.88 -20.86 -14.90
N LYS A 342 13.71 -19.88 -14.51
CA LYS A 342 15.17 -19.90 -14.66
C LYS A 342 15.93 -20.16 -13.35
N ALA A 343 15.23 -20.19 -12.21
CA ALA A 343 15.76 -20.50 -10.89
C ALA A 343 15.64 -21.99 -10.60
#